data_AF-A0A962QZ25-F1
#
_entry.id   AF-A0A962QZ25-F1
#
_cell.length_a   1.000
_cell.length_b   1.000
_cell.length_c   1.000
_cell.angle_alpha   90.00
_cell.angle_beta   90.00
_cell.angle_gamma   90.00
#
_symmetry.space_group_name_H-M   'P 1'
#
loop_
_entity.id
_entity.type
_entity.pdbx_description
1 polymer ?
#
loop_
_entity_poly.entity_id
_entity_poly.type
_entity_poly.pdbx_seq_one_letter_code
_entity_poly.pdbx_strand_id
1 'polypeptide(L)'
;MTVGPVPVKLNAALTGNLGAEYSIIFGPEASNGVALEVAPFVNVDAGASAAVTIGVADVGVEGGITLVEEKFKIQNGSSINVLDDSEPPEIVYVPSQKVTNELTGARGALSVFVAVSVPTVKKCSWGLFTGLCPGLKTLKYPYTLAQWTAFTKTDVLFDESIPISVVTLPDGSASYRQ
;
A
#
# COMPACT_ATOMS: atom_id res chain seq x y z
N MET A 1 15.03 -47.05 -22.48
CA MET A 1 14.03 -46.12 -21.94
C MET A 1 14.41 -44.72 -22.37
N THR A 2 13.73 -44.17 -23.36
CA THR A 2 13.95 -42.79 -23.80
C THR A 2 13.02 -41.93 -22.96
N VAL A 3 13.57 -41.19 -22.00
CA VAL A 3 12.80 -40.18 -21.25
C VAL A 3 12.48 -39.09 -22.26
N GLY A 4 11.21 -38.97 -22.65
CA GLY A 4 10.74 -37.92 -23.55
C GLY A 4 11.07 -36.53 -23.00
N PRO A 5 11.08 -35.48 -23.85
CA PRO A 5 11.41 -34.13 -23.41
C PRO A 5 10.52 -33.72 -22.24
N VAL A 6 11.16 -33.33 -21.14
CA VAL A 6 10.48 -32.88 -19.93
C VAL A 6 9.97 -31.45 -20.19
N PRO A 7 8.64 -31.20 -20.14
CA PRO A 7 8.11 -29.88 -20.42
C PRO A 7 8.50 -28.90 -19.31
N VAL A 8 9.11 -27.79 -19.72
CA VAL A 8 9.52 -26.68 -18.85
C VAL A 8 8.55 -25.52 -19.07
N LYS A 9 8.01 -24.98 -17.98
CA LYS A 9 7.16 -23.78 -17.97
C LYS A 9 7.99 -22.60 -17.48
N LEU A 10 8.08 -21.55 -18.28
CA LEU A 10 8.79 -20.31 -17.94
C LEU A 10 7.80 -19.15 -17.97
N ASN A 11 7.78 -18.33 -16.93
CA ASN A 11 7.03 -17.07 -16.92
C ASN A 11 7.92 -15.96 -16.40
N ALA A 12 7.85 -14.79 -17.02
CA ALA A 12 8.45 -13.56 -16.52
C ALA A 12 7.46 -12.41 -16.71
N ALA A 13 7.39 -11.51 -15.74
CA ALA A 13 6.50 -10.36 -15.77
C ALA A 13 7.18 -9.14 -15.15
N LEU A 14 6.88 -7.97 -15.69
CA LEU A 14 7.21 -6.68 -15.13
C LEU A 14 5.91 -5.87 -15.07
N THR A 15 5.56 -5.37 -13.91
CA THR A 15 4.34 -4.58 -13.67
C THR A 15 4.72 -3.28 -12.99
N GLY A 16 4.11 -2.18 -13.41
CA GLY A 16 4.20 -0.91 -12.71
C GLY A 16 2.80 -0.43 -12.36
N ASN A 17 2.57 0.00 -11.13
CA ASN A 17 1.32 0.68 -10.77
C ASN A 17 1.61 2.12 -10.34
N LEU A 18 0.67 2.99 -10.68
CA LEU A 18 0.60 4.37 -10.24
C LEU A 18 -0.79 4.57 -9.64
N GLY A 19 -0.86 5.15 -8.46
CA GLY A 19 -2.13 5.39 -7.77
C GLY A 19 -2.05 6.55 -6.80
N ALA A 20 -3.16 6.84 -6.14
CA ALA A 20 -3.23 7.80 -5.05
C ALA A 20 -4.19 7.30 -3.98
N GLU A 21 -3.76 7.43 -2.73
CA GLU A 21 -4.58 7.17 -1.55
C GLU A 21 -5.05 8.51 -0.95
N TYR A 22 -6.28 8.51 -0.41
CA TYR A 22 -6.87 9.68 0.24
C TYR A 22 -7.39 9.23 1.60
N SER A 23 -7.01 9.93 2.67
CA SER A 23 -7.48 9.63 4.02
C SER A 23 -7.76 10.91 4.80
N ILE A 24 -8.69 10.82 5.76
CA ILE A 24 -8.96 11.89 6.72
C ILE A 24 -8.51 11.36 8.07
N ILE A 25 -7.55 12.06 8.68
CA ILE A 25 -6.91 11.71 9.94
C ILE A 25 -7.49 12.61 11.04
N PHE A 26 -7.80 12.03 12.19
CA PHE A 26 -8.31 12.76 13.35
C PHE A 26 -7.44 12.51 14.58
N GLY A 27 -7.44 13.46 15.51
CA GLY A 27 -6.82 13.29 16.82
C GLY A 27 -5.30 13.58 16.81
N PRO A 28 -4.50 12.90 17.66
CA PRO A 28 -3.10 13.25 17.88
C PRO A 28 -2.22 13.20 16.62
N GLU A 29 -2.53 12.28 15.71
CA GLU A 29 -1.85 12.16 14.42
C GLU A 29 -2.09 13.37 13.49
N ALA A 30 -3.15 14.14 13.75
CA ALA A 30 -3.46 15.41 13.10
C ALA A 30 -3.25 16.60 14.07
N SER A 31 -2.26 16.51 14.97
CA SER A 31 -1.95 17.55 15.96
C SER A 31 -3.13 17.90 16.88
N ASN A 32 -3.92 16.90 17.28
CA ASN A 32 -5.18 17.05 18.03
C ASN A 32 -6.28 17.79 17.25
N GLY A 33 -6.27 17.67 15.93
CA GLY A 33 -7.26 18.27 15.05
C GLY A 33 -7.75 17.32 13.96
N VAL A 34 -7.93 17.86 12.77
CA VAL A 34 -8.28 17.11 11.56
C VAL A 34 -7.25 17.39 10.48
N ALA A 35 -6.85 16.36 9.74
CA ALA A 35 -5.97 16.47 8.59
C ALA A 35 -6.50 15.67 7.41
N LEU A 36 -6.38 16.25 6.21
CA LEU A 36 -6.55 15.55 4.95
C LEU A 36 -5.17 15.08 4.49
N GLU A 37 -5.02 13.78 4.26
CA GLU A 37 -3.83 13.20 3.67
C GLU A 37 -4.13 12.75 2.23
N VAL A 38 -3.23 13.11 1.32
CA VAL A 38 -3.18 12.63 -0.05
C VAL A 38 -1.83 11.98 -0.27
N ALA A 39 -1.81 10.73 -0.72
CA ALA A 39 -0.59 9.97 -0.92
C ALA A 39 -0.54 9.29 -2.30
N PRO A 40 -0.12 10.00 -3.36
CA PRO A 40 0.29 9.36 -4.60
C PRO A 40 1.43 8.36 -4.36
N PHE A 41 1.38 7.25 -5.09
CA PHE A 41 2.40 6.22 -5.02
C PHE A 41 2.71 5.65 -6.42
N VAL A 42 3.95 5.22 -6.60
CA VAL A 42 4.39 4.43 -7.74
C VAL A 42 5.13 3.20 -7.22
N ASN A 43 4.85 2.03 -7.80
CA ASN A 43 5.58 0.81 -7.50
C ASN A 43 5.92 0.05 -8.78
N VAL A 44 7.09 -0.60 -8.79
CA VAL A 44 7.53 -1.43 -9.92
C VAL A 44 7.89 -2.81 -9.40
N ASP A 45 7.22 -3.84 -9.90
CA ASP A 45 7.38 -5.24 -9.52
C ASP A 45 7.87 -6.06 -10.71
N ALA A 46 8.89 -6.88 -10.49
CA ALA A 46 9.40 -7.86 -11.44
C ALA A 46 9.28 -9.25 -10.84
N GLY A 47 8.84 -10.23 -11.63
CA GLY A 47 8.72 -11.61 -11.19
C GLY A 47 9.11 -12.58 -12.29
N ALA A 48 9.69 -13.71 -11.90
CA ALA A 48 9.99 -14.80 -12.80
C ALA A 48 9.72 -16.14 -12.11
N SER A 49 9.28 -17.14 -12.88
CA SER A 49 9.12 -18.51 -12.41
C SER A 49 9.54 -19.51 -13.48
N ALA A 50 10.11 -20.62 -13.04
CA ALA A 50 10.49 -21.74 -13.86
C ALA A 50 10.02 -23.03 -13.18
N ALA A 51 9.31 -23.89 -13.91
CA ALA A 51 8.80 -25.14 -13.36
C ALA A 51 8.93 -26.29 -14.35
N VAL A 52 9.01 -27.49 -13.80
CA VAL A 52 9.06 -28.75 -14.51
C VAL A 52 7.86 -29.58 -14.11
N THR A 53 7.16 -30.15 -15.09
CA THR A 53 6.03 -31.05 -14.81
C THR A 53 6.53 -32.48 -14.57
N ILE A 54 6.19 -33.03 -13.41
CA ILE A 54 6.47 -34.41 -13.00
C ILE A 54 5.12 -35.08 -12.67
N GLY A 55 4.60 -35.87 -13.61
CA GLY A 55 3.28 -36.50 -13.47
C GLY A 55 2.16 -35.47 -13.40
N VAL A 56 1.46 -35.41 -12.25
CA VAL A 56 0.34 -34.48 -11.99
C VAL A 56 0.76 -33.21 -11.23
N ALA A 57 2.05 -33.09 -10.90
CA ALA A 57 2.60 -31.97 -10.15
C ALA A 57 3.59 -31.17 -11.00
N ASP A 58 3.57 -29.85 -10.84
CA ASP A 58 4.61 -28.95 -11.30
C ASP A 58 5.52 -28.62 -10.11
N VAL A 59 6.83 -28.82 -10.27
CA VAL A 59 7.84 -28.46 -9.27
C VAL A 59 8.71 -27.37 -9.86
N GLY A 60 8.89 -26.27 -9.14
CA GLY A 60 9.58 -25.11 -9.70
C GLY A 60 10.18 -24.17 -8.68
N VAL A 61 10.84 -23.15 -9.22
CA VAL A 61 11.33 -21.98 -8.51
C VAL A 61 10.56 -20.76 -8.99
N GLU A 62 10.33 -19.82 -8.08
CA GLU A 62 9.80 -18.51 -8.39
C GLU A 62 10.51 -17.44 -7.58
N GLY A 63 10.73 -16.29 -8.21
CA GLY A 63 11.29 -15.12 -7.59
C GLY A 63 10.43 -13.91 -7.92
N GLY A 64 10.21 -13.06 -6.93
CA GLY A 64 9.55 -11.77 -7.09
C GLY A 64 10.38 -10.69 -6.40
N ILE A 65 10.51 -9.54 -7.07
CA ILE A 65 11.24 -8.38 -6.58
C ILE A 65 10.39 -7.14 -6.84
N THR A 66 10.05 -6.40 -5.80
CA THR A 66 9.64 -5.00 -5.92
C THR A 66 10.92 -4.19 -6.03
N LEU A 67 11.13 -3.50 -7.16
CA LEU A 67 12.36 -2.77 -7.48
C LEU A 67 12.43 -1.44 -6.75
N VAL A 68 11.31 -0.71 -6.73
CA VAL A 68 11.17 0.57 -6.07
C VAL A 68 9.70 0.81 -5.73
N GLU A 69 9.46 1.38 -4.57
CA GLU A 69 8.16 1.88 -4.15
C GLU A 69 8.38 3.29 -3.60
N GLU A 70 7.79 4.28 -4.25
CA GLU A 70 7.87 5.68 -3.82
C GLU A 70 6.47 6.17 -3.49
N LYS A 71 6.33 6.77 -2.30
CA LYS A 71 5.08 7.32 -1.80
C LYS A 71 5.30 8.75 -1.33
N PHE A 72 4.51 9.67 -1.84
CA PHE A 72 4.61 11.09 -1.50
C PHE A 72 3.38 11.48 -0.70
N LYS A 73 3.51 11.67 0.61
CA LYS A 73 2.40 11.98 1.51
C LYS A 73 2.31 13.49 1.71
N ILE A 74 1.16 14.06 1.38
CA ILE A 74 0.81 15.46 1.62
C ILE A 74 -0.28 15.46 2.67
N GLN A 75 0.02 16.00 3.84
CA GLN A 75 -0.92 16.18 4.94
C GLN A 75 -1.20 17.68 5.10
N ASN A 76 -2.46 18.07 4.98
CA ASN A 76 -2.92 19.41 5.31
C ASN A 76 -3.90 19.29 6.47
N GLY A 77 -3.55 19.87 7.61
CA GLY A 77 -4.34 19.79 8.82
C GLY A 77 -4.54 21.13 9.48
N SER A 78 -5.33 21.08 10.54
CA SER A 78 -5.52 22.21 11.43
C SER A 78 -5.92 21.72 12.81
N SER A 79 -5.38 22.35 13.84
CA SER A 79 -5.82 22.16 15.22
C SER A 79 -6.34 23.46 15.83
N ILE A 80 -7.23 23.31 16.81
CA ILE A 80 -7.78 24.42 17.57
C ILE A 80 -7.45 24.14 19.04
N ASN A 81 -6.75 25.07 19.68
CA ASN A 81 -6.44 25.00 21.10
C ASN A 81 -7.09 26.20 21.79
N VAL A 82 -7.78 25.98 22.90
CA VAL A 82 -8.28 27.06 23.75
C VAL A 82 -7.22 27.27 24.83
N LEU A 83 -6.56 28.43 24.83
CA LEU A 83 -5.44 28.72 25.74
C LEU A 83 -5.91 29.30 27.07
N ASP A 84 -6.95 30.14 27.04
CA ASP A 84 -7.53 30.75 28.23
C ASP A 84 -9.04 30.89 28.07
N ASP A 85 -9.79 30.53 29.12
CA ASP A 85 -11.25 30.62 29.23
C ASP A 85 -11.68 31.89 30.00
N SER A 86 -10.74 32.82 30.22
CA SER A 86 -11.01 34.15 30.74
C SER A 86 -11.87 34.96 29.76
N GLU A 87 -12.64 35.94 30.23
CA GLU A 87 -13.41 36.82 29.36
C GLU A 87 -12.53 38.00 28.87
N PRO A 88 -12.18 38.09 27.57
CA PRO A 88 -12.63 37.25 26.46
C PRO A 88 -11.70 36.07 26.15
N PRO A 89 -12.26 34.93 25.66
CA PRO A 89 -11.50 33.69 25.48
C PRO A 89 -10.45 33.83 24.37
N GLU A 90 -9.28 33.23 24.60
CA GLU A 90 -8.19 33.16 23.63
C GLU A 90 -8.17 31.79 22.96
N ILE A 91 -8.42 31.79 21.64
CA ILE A 91 -8.42 30.59 20.81
C ILE A 91 -7.20 30.65 19.89
N VAL A 92 -6.38 29.61 19.88
CA VAL A 92 -5.27 29.48 18.94
C VAL A 92 -5.63 28.44 17.88
N TYR A 93 -5.71 28.91 16.64
CA TYR A 93 -5.86 28.09 15.46
C TYR A 93 -4.49 27.82 14.84
N VAL A 94 -4.12 26.55 14.68
CA VAL A 94 -2.81 26.16 14.13
C VAL A 94 -3.03 25.36 12.85
N PRO A 95 -3.06 26.01 11.66
CA PRO A 95 -2.95 25.29 10.40
C PRO A 95 -1.58 24.62 10.32
N SER A 96 -1.56 23.39 9.81
CA SER A 96 -0.35 22.61 9.59
C SER A 96 -0.33 22.06 8.17
N GLN A 97 0.84 22.11 7.56
CA GLN A 97 1.09 21.48 6.28
C GLN A 97 2.39 20.70 6.37
N LYS A 98 2.29 19.41 6.05
CA LYS A 98 3.41 18.49 6.09
C LYS A 98 3.50 17.70 4.79
N VAL A 99 4.69 17.68 4.20
CA VAL A 99 4.98 16.93 2.99
C VAL A 99 6.13 15.97 3.28
N THR A 100 5.85 14.68 3.13
CA THR A 100 6.79 13.60 3.41
C THR A 100 7.00 12.76 2.16
N ASN A 101 8.26 12.51 1.79
CA ASN A 101 8.62 11.53 0.77
C ASN A 101 9.09 10.25 1.46
N GLU A 102 8.50 9.12 1.08
CA GLU A 102 8.86 7.80 1.56
C GLU A 102 9.34 6.97 0.37
N LEU A 103 10.64 6.66 0.36
CA LEU A 103 11.27 5.80 -0.62
C LEU A 103 11.56 4.44 0.02
N THR A 104 10.96 3.40 -0.54
CA THR A 104 11.22 2.01 -0.17
C THR A 104 12.03 1.38 -1.30
N GLY A 105 13.24 0.92 -0.94
CA GLY A 105 14.16 0.26 -1.86
C GLY A 105 13.70 -1.13 -2.29
N ALA A 106 14.58 -1.87 -2.95
CA ALA A 106 14.22 -3.18 -3.48
C ALA A 106 13.93 -4.20 -2.35
N ARG A 107 12.77 -4.87 -2.42
CA ARG A 107 12.40 -6.02 -1.58
C ARG A 107 11.99 -7.19 -2.43
N GLY A 108 12.08 -8.41 -1.91
CA GLY A 108 11.72 -9.58 -2.70
C GLY A 108 11.88 -10.89 -1.96
N ALA A 109 11.47 -11.95 -2.64
CA ALA A 109 11.59 -13.31 -2.16
C ALA A 109 11.90 -14.26 -3.31
N LEU A 110 12.66 -15.30 -2.97
CA LEU A 110 12.89 -16.47 -3.80
C LEU A 110 12.25 -17.67 -3.10
N SER A 111 11.40 -18.39 -3.81
CA SER A 111 10.67 -19.54 -3.28
C SER A 111 10.77 -20.72 -4.23
N VAL A 112 10.77 -21.92 -3.67
CA VAL A 112 10.43 -23.14 -4.43
C VAL A 112 8.96 -23.43 -4.24
N PHE A 113 8.32 -24.05 -5.22
CA PHE A 113 6.92 -24.45 -5.09
C PHE A 113 6.66 -25.82 -5.67
N VAL A 114 5.67 -26.48 -5.09
CA VAL A 114 5.01 -27.65 -5.67
C VAL A 114 3.58 -27.25 -5.96
N ALA A 115 3.14 -27.39 -7.20
CA ALA A 115 1.79 -27.10 -7.63
C ALA A 115 1.11 -28.38 -8.15
N VAL A 116 -0.02 -28.76 -7.58
CA VAL A 116 -0.77 -29.97 -7.97
C VAL A 116 -2.10 -29.56 -8.55
N SER A 117 -2.44 -30.07 -9.73
CA SER A 117 -3.75 -29.84 -10.35
C SER A 117 -4.74 -30.88 -9.85
N VAL A 118 -5.70 -30.46 -9.02
CA VAL A 118 -6.76 -31.34 -8.51
C VAL A 118 -8.07 -31.10 -9.25
N PRO A 119 -8.84 -32.16 -9.55
CA PRO A 119 -10.20 -32.01 -10.08
C PRO A 119 -11.07 -31.28 -9.05
N THR A 120 -11.80 -30.28 -9.51
CA THR A 120 -12.73 -29.50 -8.71
C THR A 120 -14.04 -29.34 -9.47
N VAL A 121 -15.10 -28.95 -8.78
CA VAL A 121 -16.38 -28.65 -9.41
C VAL A 121 -16.53 -27.13 -9.45
N LYS A 122 -16.61 -26.55 -10.65
CA LYS A 122 -16.85 -25.11 -10.84
C LYS A 122 -18.31 -24.88 -11.23
N LYS A 123 -18.89 -23.78 -10.75
CA LYS A 123 -20.19 -23.32 -11.25
C LYS A 123 -19.98 -22.73 -12.63
N CYS A 124 -20.67 -23.27 -13.64
CA CYS A 124 -20.76 -22.70 -14.97
C CYS A 124 -22.15 -22.12 -15.19
N SER A 125 -22.23 -20.99 -15.88
CA SER A 125 -23.49 -20.48 -16.41
C SER A 125 -23.56 -20.75 -17.90
N TRP A 126 -24.63 -21.41 -18.33
CA TRP A 126 -24.99 -21.63 -19.73
C TRP A 126 -26.29 -20.85 -19.98
N GLY A 127 -26.20 -19.53 -19.94
CA GLY A 127 -27.37 -18.64 -20.01
C GLY A 127 -28.29 -18.79 -18.79
N LEU A 128 -29.55 -19.20 -19.02
CA LEU A 128 -30.59 -19.34 -17.97
C LEU A 128 -30.35 -20.50 -16.98
N PHE A 129 -29.40 -21.40 -17.25
CA PHE A 129 -29.08 -22.52 -16.37
C PHE A 129 -27.70 -22.33 -15.74
N THR A 130 -27.62 -22.43 -14.42
CA THR A 130 -26.36 -22.56 -13.68
C THR A 130 -26.17 -24.01 -13.26
N GLY A 131 -25.12 -24.64 -13.80
CA GLY A 131 -24.79 -26.05 -13.58
C GLY A 131 -23.42 -26.23 -12.95
N LEU A 132 -23.15 -27.46 -12.51
CA LEU A 132 -21.85 -27.88 -12.01
C LEU A 132 -21.03 -28.50 -13.14
N CYS A 133 -19.87 -27.92 -13.43
CA CYS A 133 -18.92 -28.47 -14.40
C CYS A 133 -17.70 -29.06 -13.71
N PRO A 134 -17.11 -30.12 -14.28
CA PRO A 134 -15.75 -30.50 -13.94
C PRO A 134 -14.79 -29.37 -14.31
N GLY A 135 -13.93 -29.01 -13.38
CA GLY A 135 -12.86 -28.03 -13.57
C GLY A 135 -11.58 -28.53 -12.92
N LEU A 136 -10.49 -27.84 -13.19
CA LEU A 136 -9.22 -28.05 -12.50
C LEU A 136 -8.95 -26.85 -11.60
N LYS A 137 -8.49 -27.14 -10.38
CA LYS A 137 -7.94 -26.17 -9.45
C LYS A 137 -6.50 -26.55 -9.19
N THR A 138 -5.60 -25.60 -9.37
CA THR A 138 -4.19 -25.78 -9.01
C THR A 138 -4.01 -25.39 -7.56
N LEU A 139 -3.55 -26.32 -6.73
CA LEU A 139 -3.13 -26.07 -5.36
C LEU A 139 -1.62 -25.86 -5.37
N LYS A 140 -1.16 -24.73 -4.84
CA LYS A 140 0.26 -24.37 -4.82
C LYS A 140 0.76 -24.33 -3.38
N TYR A 141 1.87 -25.02 -3.14
CA TYR A 141 2.57 -25.10 -1.87
C TYR A 141 3.96 -24.47 -2.03
N PRO A 142 4.11 -23.16 -1.78
CA PRO A 142 5.40 -22.49 -1.84
C PRO A 142 6.18 -22.69 -0.54
N TYR A 143 7.49 -22.71 -0.65
CA TYR A 143 8.45 -22.65 0.45
C TYR A 143 9.49 -21.58 0.12
N THR A 144 9.56 -20.54 0.95
CA THR A 144 10.47 -19.41 0.76
C THR A 144 11.89 -19.82 1.14
N LEU A 145 12.80 -19.76 0.16
CA LEU A 145 14.22 -20.06 0.36
C LEU A 145 14.96 -18.86 0.93
N ALA A 146 14.67 -17.68 0.41
CA ALA A 146 15.30 -16.43 0.81
C ALA A 146 14.29 -15.29 0.67
N GLN A 147 14.37 -14.34 1.59
CA GLN A 147 13.61 -13.11 1.55
C GLN A 147 14.53 -11.98 1.97
N TRP A 148 14.44 -10.86 1.27
CA TRP A 148 15.15 -9.65 1.62
C TRP A 148 14.17 -8.51 1.81
N THR A 149 14.42 -7.76 2.87
CA THR A 149 13.62 -6.59 3.24
C THR A 149 14.22 -5.35 2.59
N ALA A 150 13.35 -4.46 2.13
CA ALA A 150 13.77 -3.16 1.63
C ALA A 150 14.35 -2.33 2.76
N PHE A 151 15.25 -1.41 2.41
CA PHE A 151 15.45 -0.24 3.25
C PHE A 151 14.30 0.73 2.99
N THR A 152 13.84 1.40 4.04
CA THR A 152 12.88 2.51 3.93
C THR A 152 13.60 3.77 4.33
N LYS A 153 13.53 4.79 3.48
CA LYS A 153 14.00 6.14 3.78
C LYS A 153 12.81 7.09 3.76
N THR A 154 12.64 7.83 4.84
CA THR A 154 11.58 8.83 4.98
C THR A 154 12.24 10.18 5.14
N ASP A 155 11.96 11.09 4.21
CA ASP A 155 12.43 12.48 4.25
C ASP A 155 11.22 13.42 4.37
N VAL A 156 11.28 14.34 5.33
CA VAL A 156 10.28 15.41 5.47
C VAL A 156 10.75 16.59 4.63
N LEU A 157 10.02 16.87 3.55
CA LEU A 157 10.35 17.94 2.61
C LEU A 157 9.86 19.30 3.10
N PHE A 158 8.74 19.28 3.84
CA PHE A 158 8.09 20.47 4.35
C PHE A 158 7.33 20.11 5.62
N ASP A 159 7.49 20.92 6.66
CA ASP A 159 6.76 20.79 7.92
C ASP A 159 6.58 22.19 8.49
N GLU A 160 5.52 22.87 8.06
CA GLU A 160 5.18 24.20 8.54
C GLU A 160 3.89 24.14 9.37
N SER A 161 3.95 24.84 10.51
CA SER A 161 2.79 25.14 11.33
C SER A 161 2.94 26.57 11.81
N ILE A 162 1.95 27.41 11.49
CA ILE A 162 1.96 28.83 11.85
C ILE A 162 0.79 29.03 12.81
N PRO A 163 1.03 29.15 14.13
CA PRO A 163 -0.06 29.40 15.07
C PRO A 163 -0.66 30.79 14.81
N ILE A 164 -1.98 30.85 14.79
CA ILE A 164 -2.75 32.09 14.66
C ILE A 164 -3.55 32.23 15.95
N SER A 165 -3.25 33.25 16.75
CA SER A 165 -4.07 33.59 17.91
C SER A 165 -5.27 34.40 17.46
N VAL A 166 -6.46 33.92 17.82
CA VAL A 166 -7.75 34.55 17.63
C VAL A 166 -8.22 35.01 19.00
N VAL A 167 -8.18 36.33 19.19
CA VAL A 167 -8.68 36.97 20.41
C VAL A 167 -10.07 37.51 20.11
N THR A 168 -11.06 37.07 20.91
CA THR A 168 -12.41 37.63 20.83
C THR A 168 -12.40 39.00 21.51
N LEU A 169 -12.91 40.05 20.86
CA LEU A 169 -13.01 41.38 21.46
C LEU A 169 -14.35 41.51 22.21
N PRO A 170 -14.47 42.42 23.20
CA PRO A 170 -15.69 42.61 23.98
C PRO A 170 -16.95 42.98 23.17
N ASP A 171 -16.78 43.42 21.92
CA ASP A 171 -17.84 43.74 20.96
C ASP A 171 -18.29 42.54 20.11
N GLY A 172 -17.72 41.36 20.36
CA GLY A 172 -17.97 40.13 19.59
C GLY A 172 -17.20 40.04 18.27
N SER A 173 -16.32 41.00 17.96
CA SER A 173 -15.44 40.92 16.79
C SER A 173 -14.19 40.07 17.09
N ALA A 174 -13.53 39.54 16.05
CA ALA A 174 -12.32 38.74 16.18
C ALA A 174 -11.09 39.55 15.76
N SER A 175 -10.03 39.51 16.57
CA SER A 175 -8.71 40.02 16.23
C SER A 175 -7.73 38.86 16.00
N TYR A 176 -6.95 38.94 14.92
CA TYR A 176 -5.96 37.93 14.55
C TYR A 176 -4.55 38.44 14.83
N ARG A 177 -3.73 37.66 15.55
CA ARG A 177 -2.30 37.92 15.75
C ARG A 177 -1.49 36.71 15.28
N GLN A 178 -0.45 36.98 14.48
CA GLN A 178 0.59 36.02 14.09
C GLN A 178 1.77 36.14 15.03
#